data_AF-A0A0M4MX76-F1
#
_entry.id   AF-A0A0M4MX76-F1
#
_cell.length_a   1.000
_cell.length_b   1.000
_cell.length_c   1.000
_cell.angle_alpha   90.00
_cell.angle_beta   90.00
_cell.angle_gamma   90.00
#
_symmetry.space_group_name_H-M   'P 1'
#
loop_
_entity.id
_entity.type
_entity.pdbx_description
1 polymer ?
#
loop_
_entity_poly.entity_id
_entity_poly.type
_entity_poly.pdbx_seq_one_letter_code
_entity_poly.pdbx_strand_id
1 'polypeptide(L)'
;MDGVRVQKNSFETSLFVVYLPKSMCKEIPDYYTSEVDGREVKRPRYVVRDYEEAKKYPEESMRWLAENFIPGGIDAVADGDMNFDESTPHIQFQADTLSPHPDKPGTLRCRPGIAYNTDPTVRYTSGPKKGKQISGQQKFIDAQRGLREHMHSLGYPVELEVSERHDESLNLDRYTEQQDRERDLANRENEVELKKRSVQRDMDAIDRDREQAAEELEEAKAANEKAQGVLQHAEEQARAVAERVLNEAREKAEQEAEQIRSDARKEAEQTVGLAEAQADELHDLAEETARSKASEITATARSEAATITRQADEARKQAERDAEKIRSEAQDETKRDAEQIRSEAREEAERDAEKIRDEATGDAAVTREDAEDEAKIIMEEAVKSAQQLEHLDKKFLVEELQRSPELLERYTLFTELQTKTKQGEAQQRARERIEKRRQRKQQQRDRDGGMEL
;
A
#
# COMPACT_ATOMS: atom_id res chain seq x y z
N MET A 1 77.52 -10.25 -128.84
CA MET A 1 76.11 -10.29 -128.43
C MET A 1 75.79 -8.93 -127.85
N ASP A 2 74.67 -8.33 -128.24
CA ASP A 2 74.30 -6.99 -127.78
C ASP A 2 73.87 -7.00 -126.31
N GLY A 3 74.35 -6.03 -125.54
CA GLY A 3 74.06 -5.94 -124.11
C GLY A 3 72.59 -5.61 -123.87
N VAL A 4 71.82 -6.59 -123.38
CA VAL A 4 70.42 -6.41 -123.02
C VAL A 4 70.33 -5.39 -121.88
N ARG A 5 69.76 -4.22 -122.15
CA ARG A 5 69.42 -3.25 -121.10
C ARG A 5 68.35 -3.83 -120.19
N VAL A 6 68.75 -4.27 -119.00
CA VAL A 6 67.84 -4.55 -117.88
C VAL A 6 67.03 -3.27 -117.63
N GLN A 7 65.70 -3.39 -117.58
CA GLN A 7 64.82 -2.25 -117.37
C GLN A 7 64.89 -1.82 -115.89
N LYS A 8 64.80 -0.50 -115.62
CA LYS A 8 64.99 0.08 -114.28
C LYS A 8 64.05 -0.46 -113.18
N ASN A 9 62.95 -1.11 -113.58
CA ASN A 9 61.95 -1.72 -112.69
C ASN A 9 61.88 -3.26 -112.83
N SER A 10 62.94 -3.89 -113.35
CA SER A 10 63.08 -5.34 -113.48
C SER A 10 63.87 -5.88 -112.29
N PHE A 11 63.26 -6.73 -111.49
CA PHE A 11 63.89 -7.40 -110.33
C PHE A 11 63.42 -8.86 -110.29
N GLU A 12 64.35 -9.78 -110.07
CA GLU A 12 64.11 -11.21 -110.30
C GLU A 12 63.51 -11.91 -109.08
N THR A 13 63.94 -11.55 -107.87
CA THR A 13 63.38 -12.01 -106.59
C THR A 13 62.62 -10.90 -105.85
N SER A 14 61.84 -11.27 -104.84
CA SER A 14 61.13 -10.34 -103.94
C SER A 14 61.09 -10.91 -102.52
N LEU A 15 61.36 -10.06 -101.53
CA LEU A 15 61.34 -10.43 -100.12
C LEU A 15 59.97 -10.08 -99.52
N PHE A 16 59.35 -11.07 -98.87
CA PHE A 16 58.12 -10.93 -98.11
C PHE A 16 58.43 -11.07 -96.62
N VAL A 17 57.79 -10.24 -95.80
CA VAL A 17 57.82 -10.34 -94.33
C VAL A 17 56.37 -10.33 -93.85
N VAL A 18 55.99 -11.36 -93.09
CA VAL A 18 54.66 -11.44 -92.46
C VAL A 18 54.83 -11.63 -90.96
N TYR A 19 54.50 -10.59 -90.20
CA TYR A 19 54.51 -10.62 -88.74
C TYR A 19 53.35 -11.44 -88.18
N LEU A 20 53.61 -12.15 -87.09
CA LEU A 20 52.58 -12.81 -86.28
C LEU A 20 51.74 -11.73 -85.56
N PRO A 21 50.41 -11.90 -85.42
CA PRO A 21 49.57 -10.96 -84.68
C PRO A 21 50.03 -10.82 -83.23
N LYS A 22 50.15 -9.58 -82.73
CA LYS A 22 50.57 -9.29 -81.34
C LYS A 22 49.69 -10.00 -80.30
N SER A 23 48.43 -10.27 -80.64
CA SER A 23 47.46 -11.07 -79.88
C SER A 23 47.91 -12.52 -79.61
N MET A 24 48.69 -13.13 -80.52
CA MET A 24 49.28 -14.46 -80.36
C MET A 24 50.62 -14.43 -79.58
N CYS A 25 51.09 -13.25 -79.19
CA CYS A 25 52.33 -13.03 -78.45
C CYS A 25 52.08 -12.59 -77.00
N LYS A 26 53.01 -12.92 -76.12
CA LYS A 26 53.22 -12.26 -74.84
C LYS A 26 54.24 -11.14 -75.06
N GLU A 27 53.90 -9.92 -74.66
CA GLU A 27 54.84 -8.81 -74.66
C GLU A 27 55.77 -8.90 -73.44
N ILE A 28 57.06 -8.68 -73.67
CA ILE A 28 58.06 -8.43 -72.63
C ILE A 28 58.52 -6.98 -72.82
N PRO A 29 58.06 -6.03 -71.99
CA PRO A 29 58.48 -4.63 -72.08
C PRO A 29 59.97 -4.48 -71.75
N ASP A 30 60.56 -3.35 -72.17
CA ASP A 30 61.94 -2.95 -71.84
C ASP A 30 63.05 -3.97 -72.20
N TYR A 31 62.79 -4.97 -73.06
CA TYR A 31 63.73 -6.05 -73.33
C TYR A 31 64.98 -5.62 -74.12
N TYR A 32 64.81 -4.78 -75.16
CA TYR A 32 65.91 -4.27 -75.97
C TYR A 32 66.18 -2.80 -75.63
N THR A 33 67.19 -2.55 -74.80
CA THR A 33 67.73 -1.19 -74.58
C THR A 33 68.72 -0.82 -75.68
N SER A 34 68.60 0.41 -76.20
CA SER A 34 69.50 0.99 -77.19
C SER A 34 69.60 2.51 -76.98
N GLU A 35 70.71 3.14 -77.37
CA GLU A 35 70.82 4.60 -77.38
C GLU A 35 70.62 5.12 -78.81
N VAL A 36 69.73 6.10 -78.99
CA VAL A 36 69.48 6.78 -80.27
C VAL A 36 69.46 8.28 -80.02
N ASP A 37 70.30 9.03 -80.75
CA ASP A 37 70.46 10.48 -80.62
C ASP A 37 70.62 10.99 -79.17
N GLY A 38 71.36 10.24 -78.35
CA GLY A 38 71.62 10.55 -76.93
C GLY A 38 70.46 10.23 -75.97
N ARG A 39 69.44 9.49 -76.41
CA ARG A 39 68.29 9.05 -75.60
C ARG A 39 68.28 7.54 -75.43
N GLU A 40 67.93 7.06 -74.23
CA GLU A 40 67.62 5.64 -74.03
C GLU A 40 66.30 5.30 -74.73
N VAL A 41 66.37 4.52 -75.80
CA VAL A 41 65.23 3.94 -76.50
C VAL A 41 65.13 2.48 -76.14
N LYS A 42 64.09 2.14 -75.39
CA LYS A 42 63.73 0.77 -75.04
C LYS A 42 62.67 0.26 -75.99
N ARG A 43 62.78 -1.01 -76.39
CA ARG A 43 61.82 -1.67 -77.28
C ARG A 43 61.34 -2.99 -76.67
N PRO A 44 60.04 -3.31 -76.73
CA PRO A 44 59.53 -4.58 -76.25
C PRO A 44 60.03 -5.74 -77.11
N ARG A 45 59.99 -6.94 -76.54
CA ARG A 45 60.13 -8.20 -77.25
C ARG A 45 58.83 -8.97 -77.20
N TYR A 46 58.28 -9.31 -78.35
CA TYR A 46 57.15 -10.23 -78.45
C TYR A 46 57.66 -11.67 -78.44
N VAL A 47 57.18 -12.48 -77.51
CA VAL A 47 57.46 -13.92 -77.44
C VAL A 47 56.16 -14.67 -77.71
N VAL A 48 56.20 -15.68 -78.56
CA VAL A 48 55.05 -16.52 -78.91
C VAL A 48 54.37 -17.13 -77.66
N ARG A 49 53.03 -17.20 -77.65
CA ARG A 49 52.27 -17.90 -76.58
C ARG A 49 52.23 -19.41 -76.77
N ASP A 50 51.84 -19.87 -77.96
CA ASP A 50 51.85 -21.28 -78.37
C ASP A 50 52.69 -21.45 -79.65
N TYR A 51 53.75 -22.24 -79.56
CA TYR A 51 54.74 -22.42 -80.62
C TYR A 51 54.22 -23.29 -81.79
N GLU A 52 53.28 -24.20 -81.55
CA GLU A 52 52.71 -25.06 -82.59
C GLU A 52 51.49 -24.42 -83.26
N GLU A 53 50.80 -23.48 -82.59
CA GLU A 53 49.84 -22.57 -83.24
C GLU A 53 50.57 -21.54 -84.11
N ALA A 54 51.62 -20.89 -83.58
CA ALA A 54 52.32 -19.80 -84.24
C ALA A 54 53.18 -20.18 -85.46
N LYS A 55 53.45 -21.48 -85.71
CA LYS A 55 54.02 -21.94 -86.99
C LYS A 55 53.00 -21.96 -88.13
N LYS A 56 51.73 -22.23 -87.80
CA LYS A 56 50.68 -22.42 -88.80
C LYS A 56 50.26 -21.08 -89.42
N TYR A 57 50.21 -20.00 -88.63
CA TYR A 57 49.85 -18.68 -89.13
C TYR A 57 50.80 -18.17 -90.25
N PRO A 58 52.14 -18.21 -90.10
CA PRO A 58 53.05 -17.76 -91.15
C PRO A 58 53.13 -18.72 -92.34
N GLU A 59 53.04 -20.04 -92.13
CA GLU A 59 52.98 -21.01 -93.24
C GLU A 59 51.74 -20.77 -94.11
N GLU A 60 50.57 -20.63 -93.49
CA GLU A 60 49.30 -20.39 -94.18
C GLU A 60 49.27 -19.00 -94.85
N SER A 61 49.88 -17.99 -94.22
CA SER A 61 50.04 -16.66 -94.84
C SER A 61 50.93 -16.72 -96.08
N MET A 62 52.04 -17.46 -96.02
CA MET A 62 52.95 -17.68 -97.15
C MET A 62 52.24 -18.44 -98.27
N ARG A 63 51.53 -19.53 -97.94
CA ARG A 63 50.73 -20.33 -98.88
C ARG A 63 49.67 -19.48 -99.59
N TRP A 64 48.90 -18.70 -98.85
CA TRP A 64 47.89 -17.82 -99.43
C TRP A 64 48.49 -16.76 -100.35
N LEU A 65 49.59 -16.09 -99.93
CA LEU A 65 50.30 -15.11 -100.75
C LEU A 65 50.91 -15.73 -102.01
N ALA A 66 51.42 -16.96 -101.91
CA ALA A 66 51.93 -17.73 -103.04
C ALA A 66 50.82 -18.00 -104.06
N GLU A 67 49.68 -18.53 -103.63
CA GLU A 67 48.56 -18.90 -104.50
C GLU A 67 47.82 -17.70 -105.10
N ASN A 68 47.71 -16.58 -104.37
CA ASN A 68 46.80 -15.46 -104.72
C ASN A 68 47.51 -14.18 -105.18
N PHE A 69 48.82 -14.02 -104.95
CA PHE A 69 49.55 -12.79 -105.28
C PHE A 69 50.85 -13.03 -106.07
N ILE A 70 51.60 -14.10 -105.80
CA ILE A 70 52.89 -14.37 -106.44
C ILE A 70 52.69 -14.95 -107.85
N PRO A 71 53.34 -14.43 -108.91
CA PRO A 71 52.99 -14.78 -110.30
C PRO A 71 53.25 -16.23 -110.72
N GLY A 72 54.07 -16.97 -109.98
CA GLY A 72 54.40 -18.37 -110.23
C GLY A 72 53.88 -19.35 -109.18
N GLY A 73 52.97 -18.94 -108.28
CA GLY A 73 52.44 -19.81 -107.24
C GLY A 73 53.46 -20.17 -106.16
N ILE A 74 53.26 -21.30 -105.50
CA ILE A 74 54.18 -21.86 -104.50
C ILE A 74 55.52 -22.29 -105.11
N ASP A 75 55.53 -22.73 -106.37
CA ASP A 75 56.74 -23.13 -107.11
C ASP A 75 57.72 -21.97 -107.36
N ALA A 76 57.28 -20.72 -107.14
CA ALA A 76 58.12 -19.53 -107.19
C ALA A 76 58.66 -19.09 -105.82
N VAL A 77 58.25 -19.72 -104.71
CA VAL A 77 58.83 -19.46 -103.38
C VAL A 77 60.13 -20.25 -103.26
N ALA A 78 61.25 -19.56 -103.12
CA ALA A 78 62.58 -20.15 -103.16
C ALA A 78 63.04 -20.68 -101.80
N ASP A 79 62.80 -19.91 -100.72
CA ASP A 79 63.12 -20.27 -99.34
C ASP A 79 62.34 -19.37 -98.34
N GLY A 80 62.26 -19.77 -97.07
CA GLY A 80 61.57 -18.98 -96.04
C GLY A 80 61.88 -19.36 -94.59
N ASP A 81 62.44 -18.41 -93.84
CA ASP A 81 62.81 -18.54 -92.43
C ASP A 81 61.71 -18.03 -91.48
N MET A 82 61.47 -18.73 -90.37
CA MET A 82 60.54 -18.30 -89.31
C MET A 82 61.32 -17.78 -88.08
N ASN A 83 61.44 -16.45 -87.97
CA ASN A 83 62.26 -15.77 -86.99
C ASN A 83 61.44 -15.52 -85.71
N PHE A 84 61.51 -16.46 -84.78
CA PHE A 84 60.83 -16.41 -83.47
C PHE A 84 61.68 -15.81 -82.34
N ASP A 85 62.96 -15.54 -82.59
CA ASP A 85 63.94 -15.05 -81.62
C ASP A 85 64.28 -13.55 -81.73
N GLU A 86 63.66 -12.85 -82.68
CA GLU A 86 63.75 -11.39 -82.88
C GLU A 86 62.75 -10.59 -82.01
N SER A 87 62.68 -9.26 -82.23
CA SER A 87 61.76 -8.37 -81.50
C SER A 87 60.28 -8.62 -81.76
N THR A 88 59.92 -9.05 -82.97
CA THR A 88 58.55 -9.46 -83.33
C THR A 88 58.62 -10.75 -84.16
N PRO A 89 57.97 -11.84 -83.72
CA PRO A 89 57.85 -13.07 -84.49
C PRO A 89 57.30 -12.85 -85.90
N HIS A 90 57.97 -13.42 -86.91
CA HIS A 90 57.57 -13.31 -88.31
C HIS A 90 58.10 -14.47 -89.15
N ILE A 91 57.56 -14.63 -90.36
CA ILE A 91 58.24 -15.33 -91.46
C ILE A 91 58.85 -14.31 -92.40
N GLN A 92 60.06 -14.58 -92.88
CA GLN A 92 60.71 -13.87 -93.96
C GLN A 92 60.98 -14.86 -95.11
N PHE A 93 60.32 -14.69 -96.25
CA PHE A 93 60.44 -15.60 -97.39
C PHE A 93 60.73 -14.88 -98.71
N GLN A 94 61.41 -15.56 -99.61
CA GLN A 94 61.80 -15.03 -100.92
C GLN A 94 61.01 -15.72 -102.03
N ALA A 95 60.51 -14.94 -103.00
CA ALA A 95 59.82 -15.48 -104.16
C ALA A 95 60.22 -14.79 -105.48
N ASP A 96 60.27 -15.59 -106.53
CA ASP A 96 60.60 -15.16 -107.89
C ASP A 96 59.47 -14.33 -108.53
N THR A 97 59.87 -13.36 -109.35
CA THR A 97 58.96 -12.58 -110.22
C THR A 97 58.82 -13.19 -111.61
N LEU A 98 59.33 -14.41 -111.78
CA LEU A 98 59.30 -15.17 -113.02
C LEU A 98 57.87 -15.63 -113.35
N SER A 99 57.56 -15.66 -114.64
CA SER A 99 56.32 -16.20 -115.19
C SER A 99 56.54 -16.63 -116.64
N PRO A 100 55.66 -17.46 -117.24
CA PRO A 100 55.80 -17.86 -118.63
C PRO A 100 55.93 -16.66 -119.59
N HIS A 101 56.95 -16.70 -120.46
CA HIS A 101 57.19 -15.66 -121.44
C HIS A 101 56.07 -15.70 -122.50
N PRO A 102 55.26 -14.63 -122.67
CA PRO A 102 54.06 -14.68 -123.49
C PRO A 102 54.33 -15.08 -124.95
N ASP A 103 55.43 -14.58 -125.51
CA ASP A 103 55.81 -14.81 -126.92
C ASP A 103 56.78 -16.01 -127.11
N LYS A 104 57.12 -16.76 -126.04
CA LYS A 104 58.15 -17.82 -126.08
C LYS A 104 57.78 -19.00 -125.16
N PRO A 105 56.96 -19.95 -125.63
CA PRO A 105 56.58 -21.14 -124.88
C PRO A 105 57.80 -21.91 -124.34
N GLY A 106 57.69 -22.44 -123.12
CA GLY A 106 58.78 -23.17 -122.46
C GLY A 106 59.91 -22.30 -121.89
N THR A 107 59.79 -20.96 -121.91
CA THR A 107 60.76 -20.06 -121.28
C THR A 107 60.08 -19.15 -120.24
N LEU A 108 60.82 -18.80 -119.19
CA LEU A 108 60.38 -17.85 -118.16
C LEU A 108 60.87 -16.43 -118.48
N ARG A 109 60.17 -15.44 -117.92
CA ARG A 109 60.51 -14.02 -118.00
C ARG A 109 60.21 -13.33 -116.66
N CYS A 110 61.16 -12.54 -116.17
CA CYS A 110 60.96 -11.56 -115.10
C CYS A 110 59.78 -10.63 -115.46
N ARG A 111 58.68 -10.72 -114.70
CA ARG A 111 57.47 -9.89 -114.85
C ARG A 111 56.94 -9.45 -113.47
N PRO A 112 57.71 -8.62 -112.72
CA PRO A 112 57.22 -7.97 -111.50
C PRO A 112 55.99 -7.08 -111.75
N GLY A 113 55.70 -6.76 -113.02
CA GLY A 113 54.43 -6.18 -113.47
C GLY A 113 53.18 -6.97 -113.07
N ILE A 114 53.26 -8.30 -112.89
CA ILE A 114 52.06 -9.10 -112.57
C ILE A 114 51.58 -8.82 -111.14
N ALA A 115 52.47 -8.88 -110.14
CA ALA A 115 52.14 -8.65 -108.73
C ALA A 115 52.38 -7.21 -108.25
N TYR A 116 53.59 -6.67 -108.44
CA TYR A 116 54.08 -5.48 -107.74
C TYR A 116 53.94 -4.17 -108.51
N ASN A 117 53.93 -4.25 -109.84
CA ASN A 117 53.88 -3.12 -110.77
C ASN A 117 52.59 -3.17 -111.63
N THR A 118 52.49 -2.32 -112.65
CA THR A 118 51.42 -2.40 -113.67
C THR A 118 51.85 -3.33 -114.82
N ASP A 119 50.95 -4.16 -115.33
CA ASP A 119 51.20 -5.04 -116.49
C ASP A 119 49.99 -5.07 -117.44
N PRO A 120 50.19 -5.04 -118.78
CA PRO A 120 49.10 -5.08 -119.75
C PRO A 120 48.14 -6.26 -119.67
N THR A 121 48.52 -7.40 -119.08
CA THR A 121 47.64 -8.58 -118.93
C THR A 121 46.84 -8.57 -117.63
N VAL A 122 47.17 -7.73 -116.64
CA VAL A 122 46.48 -7.70 -115.33
C VAL A 122 45.48 -6.54 -115.29
N ARG A 123 44.19 -6.87 -115.42
CA ARG A 123 43.09 -5.91 -115.60
C ARG A 123 41.87 -6.28 -114.76
N TYR A 124 41.08 -5.29 -114.36
CA TYR A 124 39.81 -5.53 -113.67
C TYR A 124 38.86 -6.33 -114.58
N THR A 125 38.36 -7.47 -114.10
CA THR A 125 37.42 -8.34 -114.82
C THR A 125 35.96 -7.86 -114.71
N SER A 126 35.65 -7.10 -113.66
CA SER A 126 34.31 -6.65 -113.28
C SER A 126 34.32 -5.18 -112.77
N GLY A 127 33.13 -4.66 -112.41
CA GLY A 127 32.96 -3.35 -111.78
C GLY A 127 33.25 -2.12 -112.66
N PRO A 128 33.17 -0.89 -112.10
CA PRO A 128 33.32 0.37 -112.85
C PRO A 128 34.71 0.59 -113.47
N LYS A 129 35.71 -0.19 -113.07
CA LYS A 129 37.08 -0.15 -113.62
C LYS A 129 37.34 -1.24 -114.68
N LYS A 130 36.35 -2.06 -115.06
CA LYS A 130 36.50 -3.21 -115.98
C LYS A 130 37.33 -2.88 -117.23
N GLY A 131 38.31 -3.74 -117.54
CA GLY A 131 39.22 -3.59 -118.68
C GLY A 131 40.38 -2.61 -118.48
N LYS A 132 40.36 -1.75 -117.45
CA LYS A 132 41.53 -0.94 -117.07
C LYS A 132 42.59 -1.83 -116.42
N GLN A 133 43.86 -1.46 -116.56
CA GLN A 133 44.96 -2.12 -115.86
C GLN A 133 44.87 -1.87 -114.35
N ILE A 134 45.31 -2.84 -113.55
CA ILE A 134 45.42 -2.68 -112.09
C ILE A 134 46.83 -2.16 -111.78
N SER A 135 46.92 -1.09 -110.97
CA SER A 135 48.20 -0.53 -110.51
C SER A 135 48.82 -1.37 -109.41
N GLY A 136 50.15 -1.34 -109.28
CA GLY A 136 50.89 -2.07 -108.24
C GLY A 136 50.34 -1.86 -106.82
N GLN A 137 50.17 -0.59 -106.42
CA GLN A 137 49.60 -0.23 -105.11
C GLN A 137 48.23 -0.85 -104.86
N GLN A 138 47.33 -0.86 -105.86
CA GLN A 138 46.00 -1.47 -105.70
C GLN A 138 46.12 -3.00 -105.49
N LYS A 139 47.05 -3.67 -106.17
CA LYS A 139 47.28 -5.11 -105.99
C LYS A 139 47.78 -5.44 -104.59
N PHE A 140 48.69 -4.62 -104.03
CA PHE A 140 49.09 -4.74 -102.63
C PHE A 140 47.92 -4.52 -101.66
N ILE A 141 47.08 -3.50 -101.87
CA ILE A 141 45.88 -3.25 -101.06
C ILE A 141 44.90 -4.43 -101.13
N ASP A 142 44.68 -4.98 -102.33
CA ASP A 142 43.77 -6.11 -102.55
C ASP A 142 44.34 -7.42 -101.96
N ALA A 143 45.65 -7.66 -102.07
CA ALA A 143 46.33 -8.82 -101.47
C ALA A 143 46.37 -8.73 -99.94
N GLN A 144 46.69 -7.57 -99.36
CA GLN A 144 46.64 -7.37 -97.90
C GLN A 144 45.23 -7.55 -97.35
N ARG A 145 44.21 -7.06 -98.07
CA ARG A 145 42.81 -7.26 -97.66
C ARG A 145 42.42 -8.74 -97.75
N GLY A 146 42.69 -9.40 -98.88
CA GLY A 146 42.38 -10.82 -99.07
C GLY A 146 43.09 -11.73 -98.06
N LEU A 147 44.34 -11.43 -97.70
CA LEU A 147 45.06 -12.15 -96.65
C LEU A 147 44.38 -12.00 -95.28
N ARG A 148 43.96 -10.78 -94.90
CA ARG A 148 43.24 -10.58 -93.62
C ARG A 148 41.86 -11.25 -93.63
N GLU A 149 41.12 -11.17 -94.73
CA GLU A 149 39.85 -11.88 -94.94
C GLU A 149 40.04 -13.41 -94.80
N HIS A 150 41.08 -13.98 -95.42
CA HIS A 150 41.43 -15.41 -95.33
C HIS A 150 41.82 -15.82 -93.91
N MET A 151 42.80 -15.17 -93.30
CA MET A 151 43.30 -15.55 -91.96
C MET A 151 42.21 -15.38 -90.88
N HIS A 152 41.37 -14.34 -90.97
CA HIS A 152 40.19 -14.21 -90.12
C HIS A 152 39.16 -15.32 -90.35
N SER A 153 38.94 -15.76 -91.61
CA SER A 153 38.02 -16.87 -91.90
C SER A 153 38.49 -18.22 -91.32
N LEU A 154 39.80 -18.38 -91.15
CA LEU A 154 40.42 -19.51 -90.44
C LEU A 154 40.41 -19.37 -88.90
N GLY A 155 39.88 -18.26 -88.38
CA GLY A 155 39.75 -18.00 -86.94
C GLY A 155 40.97 -17.34 -86.29
N TYR A 156 42.00 -16.93 -87.04
CA TYR A 156 43.15 -16.23 -86.46
C TYR A 156 42.78 -14.81 -86.00
N PRO A 157 43.40 -14.29 -84.92
CA PRO A 157 43.06 -13.01 -84.31
C PRO A 157 43.65 -11.82 -85.08
N VAL A 158 43.13 -11.60 -86.30
CA VAL A 158 43.52 -10.55 -87.26
C VAL A 158 42.38 -9.55 -87.43
N GLU A 159 42.70 -8.25 -87.42
CA GLU A 159 41.75 -7.18 -87.71
C GLU A 159 41.36 -7.17 -89.19
N LEU A 160 40.06 -7.28 -89.52
CA LEU A 160 39.58 -7.23 -90.91
C LEU A 160 39.79 -5.85 -91.53
N GLU A 161 39.26 -4.83 -90.87
CA GLU A 161 39.39 -3.43 -91.26
C GLU A 161 40.76 -2.88 -90.87
N VAL A 162 41.20 -1.89 -91.63
CA VAL A 162 42.49 -1.24 -91.42
C VAL A 162 42.26 -0.04 -90.49
N SER A 163 43.02 0.04 -89.40
CA SER A 163 42.93 1.15 -88.43
C SER A 163 42.97 2.53 -89.11
N GLU A 164 42.20 3.49 -88.57
CA GLU A 164 42.18 4.88 -89.06
C GLU A 164 43.58 5.51 -89.13
N ARG A 165 44.53 5.01 -88.33
CA ARG A 165 45.93 5.49 -88.27
C ARG A 165 46.90 4.79 -89.23
N HIS A 166 46.46 3.96 -90.17
CA HIS A 166 47.40 3.18 -91.00
C HIS A 166 48.29 3.99 -91.94
N ASP A 167 47.83 5.16 -92.38
CA ASP A 167 48.64 6.14 -93.12
C ASP A 167 49.55 6.97 -92.18
N GLU A 168 49.37 6.89 -90.85
CA GLU A 168 50.25 7.53 -89.87
C GLU A 168 51.53 6.70 -89.67
N SER A 169 52.54 6.94 -90.51
CA SER A 169 53.91 6.54 -90.18
C SER A 169 54.36 7.28 -88.92
N LEU A 170 54.25 6.64 -87.75
CA LEU A 170 54.69 7.20 -86.47
C LEU A 170 56.18 7.58 -86.54
N ASN A 171 56.46 8.89 -86.50
CA ASN A 171 57.81 9.36 -86.20
C ASN A 171 58.27 8.78 -84.86
N LEU A 172 59.54 8.45 -84.73
CA LEU A 172 60.15 7.83 -83.55
C LEU A 172 59.83 8.61 -82.26
N ASP A 173 59.84 9.96 -82.32
CA ASP A 173 59.44 10.81 -81.19
C ASP A 173 58.00 10.52 -80.71
N ARG A 174 57.04 10.36 -81.64
CA ARG A 174 55.61 10.10 -81.32
C ARG A 174 55.38 8.72 -80.73
N TYR A 175 56.09 7.70 -81.24
CA TYR A 175 56.07 6.36 -80.64
C TYR A 175 56.64 6.38 -79.21
N THR A 176 57.75 7.12 -79.01
CA THR A 176 58.38 7.28 -77.69
C THR A 176 57.47 8.02 -76.71
N GLU A 177 56.85 9.13 -77.13
CA GLU A 177 55.89 9.91 -76.32
C GLU A 177 54.67 9.07 -75.87
N GLN A 178 54.21 8.14 -76.71
CA GLN A 178 53.13 7.22 -76.33
C GLN A 178 53.61 6.18 -75.31
N GLN A 179 54.76 5.54 -75.52
CA GLN A 179 55.30 4.52 -74.60
C GLN A 179 55.69 5.13 -73.24
N ASP A 180 56.21 6.36 -73.23
CA ASP A 180 56.45 7.12 -71.99
C ASP A 180 55.14 7.38 -71.23
N ARG A 181 54.05 7.78 -71.92
CA ARG A 181 52.73 7.93 -71.29
C ARG A 181 52.18 6.61 -70.74
N GLU A 182 52.30 5.51 -71.49
CA GLU A 182 51.83 4.20 -71.07
C GLU A 182 52.60 3.71 -69.82
N ARG A 183 53.92 3.94 -69.77
CA ARG A 183 54.75 3.67 -68.58
C ARG A 183 54.37 4.56 -67.39
N ASP A 184 54.14 5.85 -67.59
CA ASP A 184 53.74 6.77 -66.52
C ASP A 184 52.34 6.45 -65.97
N LEU A 185 51.41 6.00 -66.81
CA LEU A 185 50.11 5.48 -66.37
C LEU A 185 50.29 4.21 -65.53
N ALA A 186 51.05 3.22 -66.01
CA ALA A 186 51.32 1.99 -65.25
C ALA A 186 52.04 2.26 -63.91
N ASN A 187 52.98 3.19 -63.87
CA ASN A 187 53.62 3.64 -62.62
C ASN A 187 52.60 4.24 -61.64
N ARG A 188 51.66 5.04 -62.14
CA ARG A 188 50.62 5.69 -61.33
C ARG A 188 49.54 4.70 -60.85
N GLU A 189 49.22 3.68 -61.63
CA GLU A 189 48.35 2.58 -61.21
C GLU A 189 49.00 1.74 -60.10
N ASN A 190 50.29 1.40 -60.24
CA ASN A 190 51.06 0.76 -59.17
C ASN A 190 51.10 1.61 -57.89
N GLU A 191 51.30 2.92 -58.00
CA GLU A 191 51.27 3.84 -56.84
C GLU A 191 49.88 3.86 -56.16
N VAL A 192 48.80 3.83 -56.95
CA VAL A 192 47.42 3.72 -56.44
C VAL A 192 47.17 2.36 -55.79
N GLU A 193 47.71 1.27 -56.33
CA GLU A 193 47.58 -0.06 -55.72
C GLU A 193 48.33 -0.16 -54.39
N LEU A 194 49.56 0.38 -54.32
CA LEU A 194 50.31 0.48 -53.07
C LEU A 194 49.57 1.31 -52.01
N LYS A 195 48.94 2.42 -52.41
CA LYS A 195 48.09 3.23 -51.51
C LYS A 195 46.85 2.44 -51.04
N LYS A 196 46.15 1.72 -51.91
CA LYS A 196 45.05 0.81 -51.54
C LYS A 196 45.52 -0.27 -50.55
N ARG A 197 46.67 -0.91 -50.80
CA ARG A 197 47.28 -1.89 -49.89
C ARG A 197 47.79 -1.28 -48.58
N SER A 198 47.94 0.04 -48.47
CA SER A 198 48.15 0.71 -47.18
C SER A 198 46.82 0.89 -46.46
N VAL A 199 45.86 1.58 -47.10
CA VAL A 199 44.54 1.84 -46.52
C VAL A 199 43.85 0.55 -46.05
N GLN A 200 44.00 -0.56 -46.78
CA GLN A 200 43.48 -1.85 -46.32
C GLN A 200 44.14 -2.30 -45.01
N ARG A 201 45.48 -2.26 -44.89
CA ARG A 201 46.17 -2.62 -43.63
C ARG A 201 45.84 -1.69 -42.47
N ASP A 202 45.57 -0.42 -42.78
CA ASP A 202 45.16 0.58 -41.79
C ASP A 202 43.72 0.29 -41.30
N MET A 203 42.80 -0.10 -42.19
CA MET A 203 41.47 -0.62 -41.84
C MET A 203 41.53 -1.94 -41.07
N ASP A 204 42.34 -2.91 -41.54
CA ASP A 204 42.58 -4.20 -40.88
C ASP A 204 43.22 -4.04 -39.49
N ALA A 205 43.80 -2.87 -39.17
CA ALA A 205 44.25 -2.51 -37.82
C ALA A 205 43.10 -1.94 -36.99
N ILE A 206 42.35 -0.97 -37.53
CA ILE A 206 41.19 -0.36 -36.87
C ILE A 206 40.14 -1.41 -36.47
N ASP A 207 39.88 -2.40 -37.31
CA ASP A 207 38.92 -3.46 -37.00
C ASP A 207 39.41 -4.39 -35.89
N ARG A 208 40.73 -4.70 -35.82
CA ARG A 208 41.32 -5.47 -34.71
C ARG A 208 41.36 -4.68 -33.40
N ASP A 209 41.73 -3.39 -33.44
CA ASP A 209 41.68 -2.50 -32.27
C ASP A 209 40.24 -2.42 -31.71
N ARG A 210 39.24 -2.44 -32.61
CA ARG A 210 37.81 -2.46 -32.27
C ARG A 210 37.33 -3.79 -31.71
N GLU A 211 37.83 -4.92 -32.22
CA GLU A 211 37.56 -6.25 -31.64
C GLU A 211 38.13 -6.35 -30.23
N GLN A 212 39.40 -5.96 -30.01
CA GLN A 212 39.99 -5.93 -28.67
C GLN A 212 39.23 -5.00 -27.71
N ALA A 213 38.84 -3.80 -28.14
CA ALA A 213 38.04 -2.89 -27.33
C ALA A 213 36.62 -3.43 -27.02
N ALA A 214 36.10 -4.37 -27.80
CA ALA A 214 34.84 -5.06 -27.51
C ALA A 214 35.04 -6.20 -26.50
N GLU A 215 36.14 -6.96 -26.58
CA GLU A 215 36.53 -7.98 -25.60
C GLU A 215 36.83 -7.35 -24.22
N GLU A 216 37.63 -6.28 -24.16
CA GLU A 216 37.89 -5.53 -22.91
C GLU A 216 36.59 -5.01 -22.27
N LEU A 217 35.60 -4.62 -23.10
CA LEU A 217 34.30 -4.16 -22.63
C LEU A 217 33.40 -5.30 -22.13
N GLU A 218 33.49 -6.51 -22.69
CA GLU A 218 32.88 -7.73 -22.15
C GLU A 218 33.51 -8.08 -20.79
N GLU A 219 34.84 -8.14 -20.69
CA GLU A 219 35.53 -8.44 -19.43
C GLU A 219 35.21 -7.41 -18.35
N ALA A 220 35.18 -6.12 -18.68
CA ALA A 220 34.84 -5.04 -17.76
C ALA A 220 33.38 -5.15 -17.24
N LYS A 221 32.42 -5.55 -18.08
CA LYS A 221 31.04 -5.84 -17.63
C LYS A 221 31.02 -7.05 -16.70
N ALA A 222 31.63 -8.16 -17.10
CA ALA A 222 31.64 -9.39 -16.30
C ALA A 222 32.36 -9.20 -14.95
N ALA A 223 33.37 -8.33 -14.88
CA ALA A 223 34.01 -7.92 -13.63
C ALA A 223 33.09 -7.04 -12.76
N ASN A 224 32.34 -6.11 -13.37
CA ASN A 224 31.38 -5.25 -12.67
C ASN A 224 30.17 -6.05 -12.14
N GLU A 225 29.62 -6.99 -12.91
CA GLU A 225 28.58 -7.92 -12.44
C GLU A 225 29.04 -8.77 -11.25
N LYS A 226 30.27 -9.30 -11.30
CA LYS A 226 30.87 -10.01 -10.16
C LYS A 226 31.03 -9.09 -8.93
N ALA A 227 31.46 -7.84 -9.13
CA ALA A 227 31.56 -6.86 -8.05
C ALA A 227 30.20 -6.49 -7.45
N GLN A 228 29.16 -6.34 -8.27
CA GLN A 228 27.78 -6.14 -7.82
C GLN A 228 27.24 -7.34 -7.04
N GLY A 229 27.52 -8.57 -7.49
CA GLY A 229 27.16 -9.79 -6.75
C GLY A 229 27.85 -9.87 -5.38
N VAL A 230 29.14 -9.49 -5.28
CA VAL A 230 29.86 -9.39 -4.01
C VAL A 230 29.26 -8.30 -3.10
N LEU A 231 28.89 -7.13 -3.66
CA LEU A 231 28.25 -6.05 -2.90
C LEU A 231 26.85 -6.46 -2.39
N GLN A 232 26.04 -7.13 -3.22
CA GLN A 232 24.73 -7.65 -2.81
C GLN A 232 24.87 -8.69 -1.70
N HIS A 233 25.79 -9.65 -1.85
CA HIS A 233 26.05 -10.65 -0.81
C HIS A 233 26.57 -10.02 0.50
N ALA A 234 27.38 -8.96 0.41
CA ALA A 234 27.83 -8.20 1.57
C ALA A 234 26.68 -7.40 2.24
N GLU A 235 25.78 -6.80 1.46
CA GLU A 235 24.56 -6.17 2.00
C GLU A 235 23.64 -7.19 2.66
N GLU A 236 23.41 -8.35 2.07
CA GLU A 236 22.57 -9.41 2.65
C GLU A 236 23.18 -9.93 3.97
N GLN A 237 24.50 -10.14 4.02
CA GLN A 237 25.17 -10.48 5.27
C GLN A 237 25.09 -9.36 6.31
N ALA A 238 25.26 -8.09 5.91
CA ALA A 238 25.14 -6.96 6.82
C ALA A 238 23.72 -6.81 7.37
N ARG A 239 22.68 -7.02 6.55
CA ARG A 239 21.28 -7.04 6.97
C ARG A 239 20.99 -8.21 7.91
N ALA A 240 21.44 -9.42 7.59
CA ALA A 240 21.25 -10.59 8.44
C ALA A 240 21.95 -10.44 9.80
N VAL A 241 23.16 -9.85 9.84
CA VAL A 241 23.85 -9.53 11.10
C VAL A 241 23.12 -8.43 11.87
N ALA A 242 22.67 -7.36 11.20
CA ALA A 242 21.92 -6.28 11.85
C ALA A 242 20.58 -6.76 12.43
N GLU A 243 19.84 -7.60 11.70
CA GLU A 243 18.60 -8.23 12.18
C GLU A 243 18.87 -9.17 13.36
N ARG A 244 19.93 -9.99 13.30
CA ARG A 244 20.32 -10.85 14.43
C ARG A 244 20.67 -10.02 15.67
N VAL A 245 21.43 -8.94 15.52
CA VAL A 245 21.78 -8.02 16.62
C VAL A 245 20.54 -7.30 17.18
N LEU A 246 19.61 -6.87 16.32
CA LEU A 246 18.34 -6.27 16.76
C LEU A 246 17.45 -7.26 17.51
N ASN A 247 17.42 -8.53 17.09
CA ASN A 247 16.67 -9.58 17.77
C ASN A 247 17.34 -9.98 19.10
N GLU A 248 18.66 -10.15 19.16
CA GLU A 248 19.40 -10.36 20.42
C GLU A 248 19.23 -9.18 21.39
N ALA A 249 19.20 -7.94 20.88
CA ALA A 249 18.98 -6.76 21.70
C ALA A 249 17.54 -6.65 22.22
N ARG A 250 16.54 -7.01 21.40
CA ARG A 250 15.13 -7.13 21.83
C ARG A 250 14.95 -8.20 22.88
N GLU A 251 15.50 -9.39 22.65
CA GLU A 251 15.39 -10.52 23.57
C GLU A 251 16.03 -10.20 24.93
N LYS A 252 17.19 -9.53 24.96
CA LYS A 252 17.79 -8.99 26.19
C LYS A 252 16.93 -7.92 26.86
N ALA A 253 16.43 -6.94 26.10
CA ALA A 253 15.58 -5.88 26.65
C ALA A 253 14.25 -6.42 27.20
N GLU A 254 13.71 -7.49 26.61
CA GLU A 254 12.50 -8.16 27.09
C GLU A 254 12.79 -9.05 28.32
N GLN A 255 13.95 -9.70 28.38
CA GLN A 255 14.44 -10.38 29.60
C GLN A 255 14.68 -9.39 30.75
N GLU A 256 15.32 -8.25 30.50
CA GLU A 256 15.49 -7.17 31.49
C GLU A 256 14.14 -6.59 31.92
N ALA A 257 13.20 -6.37 31.00
CA ALA A 257 11.87 -5.91 31.34
C ALA A 257 11.08 -6.95 32.16
N GLU A 258 11.23 -8.25 31.87
CA GLU A 258 10.62 -9.32 32.66
C GLU A 258 11.26 -9.46 34.05
N GLN A 259 12.58 -9.28 34.16
CA GLN A 259 13.30 -9.21 35.43
C GLN A 259 12.81 -8.03 36.28
N ILE A 260 12.68 -6.83 35.69
CA ILE A 260 12.15 -5.64 36.35
C ILE A 260 10.68 -5.86 36.77
N ARG A 261 9.84 -6.48 35.92
CA ARG A 261 8.46 -6.86 36.28
C ARG A 261 8.41 -7.85 37.44
N SER A 262 9.29 -8.86 37.43
CA SER A 262 9.47 -9.83 38.53
C SER A 262 9.82 -9.13 39.84
N ASP A 263 10.81 -8.25 39.80
CA ASP A 263 11.40 -7.72 41.02
C ASP A 263 10.57 -6.59 41.61
N ALA A 264 9.98 -5.72 40.78
CA ALA A 264 8.95 -4.77 41.21
C ALA A 264 7.69 -5.47 41.76
N ARG A 265 7.35 -6.67 41.25
CA ARG A 265 6.27 -7.50 41.83
C ARG A 265 6.66 -8.05 43.20
N LYS A 266 7.90 -8.50 43.42
CA LYS A 266 8.39 -8.94 44.74
C LYS A 266 8.41 -7.78 45.74
N GLU A 267 8.85 -6.60 45.32
CA GLU A 267 8.82 -5.40 46.15
C GLU A 267 7.37 -4.99 46.50
N ALA A 268 6.44 -5.11 45.55
CA ALA A 268 5.02 -4.90 45.82
C ALA A 268 4.44 -5.95 46.79
N GLU A 269 4.73 -7.25 46.60
CA GLU A 269 4.29 -8.33 47.51
C GLU A 269 4.90 -8.18 48.92
N GLN A 270 6.16 -7.74 49.03
CA GLN A 270 6.77 -7.38 50.32
C GLN A 270 6.14 -6.14 50.95
N THR A 271 5.85 -5.10 50.16
CA THR A 271 5.23 -3.86 50.65
C THR A 271 3.80 -4.11 51.14
N VAL A 272 3.04 -4.95 50.43
CA VAL A 272 1.72 -5.41 50.86
C VAL A 272 1.84 -6.24 52.14
N GLY A 273 2.73 -7.23 52.22
CA GLY A 273 2.90 -8.03 53.44
C GLY A 273 3.35 -7.22 54.67
N LEU A 274 4.15 -6.17 54.47
CA LEU A 274 4.50 -5.21 55.53
C LEU A 274 3.31 -4.33 55.94
N ALA A 275 2.48 -3.89 54.99
CA ALA A 275 1.28 -3.11 55.27
C ALA A 275 0.17 -3.95 55.93
N GLU A 276 0.04 -5.24 55.57
CA GLU A 276 -0.83 -6.21 56.22
C GLU A 276 -0.37 -6.46 57.67
N ALA A 277 0.93 -6.73 57.90
CA ALA A 277 1.46 -6.87 59.25
C ALA A 277 1.28 -5.61 60.12
N GLN A 278 1.43 -4.41 59.54
CA GLN A 278 1.13 -3.14 60.24
C GLN A 278 -0.36 -2.93 60.50
N ALA A 279 -1.24 -3.40 59.59
CA ALA A 279 -2.68 -3.36 59.81
C ALA A 279 -3.11 -4.32 60.93
N ASP A 280 -2.50 -5.51 61.02
CA ASP A 280 -2.72 -6.47 62.10
C ASP A 280 -2.20 -5.94 63.45
N GLU A 281 -0.99 -5.37 63.52
CA GLU A 281 -0.49 -4.71 64.75
C GLU A 281 -1.41 -3.57 65.21
N LEU A 282 -1.92 -2.76 64.27
CA LEU A 282 -2.87 -1.68 64.58
C LEU A 282 -4.24 -2.22 64.99
N HIS A 283 -4.68 -3.35 64.44
CA HIS A 283 -5.92 -4.02 64.82
C HIS A 283 -5.82 -4.58 66.24
N ASP A 284 -4.75 -5.32 66.57
CA ASP A 284 -4.54 -5.88 67.89
C ASP A 284 -4.38 -4.79 68.96
N LEU A 285 -3.64 -3.71 68.67
CA LEU A 285 -3.55 -2.55 69.55
C LEU A 285 -4.90 -1.84 69.75
N ALA A 286 -5.72 -1.78 68.70
CA ALA A 286 -7.08 -1.23 68.79
C ALA A 286 -8.01 -2.15 69.59
N GLU A 287 -7.90 -3.48 69.46
CA GLU A 287 -8.69 -4.42 70.23
C GLU A 287 -8.28 -4.44 71.71
N GLU A 288 -6.98 -4.41 72.03
CA GLU A 288 -6.50 -4.28 73.41
C GLU A 288 -6.96 -2.94 74.03
N THR A 289 -6.86 -1.83 73.29
CA THR A 289 -7.38 -0.52 73.71
C THR A 289 -8.90 -0.55 73.95
N ALA A 290 -9.66 -1.24 73.08
CA ALA A 290 -11.11 -1.39 73.22
C ALA A 290 -11.49 -2.27 74.42
N ARG A 291 -10.80 -3.41 74.62
CA ARG A 291 -10.96 -4.30 75.78
C ARG A 291 -10.64 -3.56 77.09
N SER A 292 -9.56 -2.78 77.11
CA SER A 292 -9.16 -1.97 78.26
C SER A 292 -10.24 -0.93 78.62
N LYS A 293 -10.66 -0.10 77.64
CA LYS A 293 -11.74 0.89 77.85
C LYS A 293 -13.08 0.26 78.22
N ALA A 294 -13.43 -0.90 77.65
CA ALA A 294 -14.62 -1.64 78.03
C ALA A 294 -14.55 -2.14 79.49
N SER A 295 -13.36 -2.53 79.96
CA SER A 295 -13.10 -2.88 81.37
C SER A 295 -13.25 -1.65 82.28
N GLU A 296 -12.67 -0.50 81.92
CA GLU A 296 -12.80 0.76 82.66
C GLU A 296 -14.26 1.25 82.77
N ILE A 297 -15.00 1.21 81.66
CA ILE A 297 -16.44 1.54 81.62
C ILE A 297 -17.23 0.56 82.49
N THR A 298 -16.93 -0.74 82.43
CA THR A 298 -17.60 -1.76 83.25
C THR A 298 -17.30 -1.58 84.75
N ALA A 299 -16.06 -1.22 85.11
CA ALA A 299 -15.67 -0.92 86.49
C ALA A 299 -16.36 0.35 87.01
N THR A 300 -16.43 1.39 86.17
CA THR A 300 -17.11 2.66 86.49
C THR A 300 -18.60 2.42 86.70
N ALA A 301 -19.29 1.76 85.77
CA ALA A 301 -20.70 1.43 85.89
C ALA A 301 -21.03 0.55 87.11
N ARG A 302 -20.12 -0.35 87.51
CA ARG A 302 -20.25 -1.13 88.77
C ARG A 302 -20.13 -0.24 90.02
N SER A 303 -19.21 0.72 90.01
CA SER A 303 -19.01 1.68 91.11
C SER A 303 -20.22 2.62 91.26
N GLU A 304 -20.75 3.11 90.13
CA GLU A 304 -21.97 3.93 90.07
C GLU A 304 -23.19 3.13 90.53
N ALA A 305 -23.39 1.90 90.03
CA ALA A 305 -24.50 1.04 90.47
C ALA A 305 -24.45 0.71 91.98
N ALA A 306 -23.25 0.46 92.53
CA ALA A 306 -23.07 0.27 93.97
C ALA A 306 -23.39 1.56 94.76
N THR A 307 -23.02 2.72 94.24
CA THR A 307 -23.30 4.03 94.84
C THR A 307 -24.80 4.35 94.84
N ILE A 308 -25.48 4.13 93.71
CA ILE A 308 -26.93 4.27 93.56
C ILE A 308 -27.67 3.31 94.51
N THR A 309 -27.21 2.07 94.63
CA THR A 309 -27.79 1.08 95.56
C THR A 309 -27.66 1.55 97.02
N ARG A 310 -26.48 2.06 97.42
CA ARG A 310 -26.28 2.63 98.76
C ARG A 310 -27.17 3.85 99.02
N GLN A 311 -27.29 4.75 98.05
CA GLN A 311 -28.19 5.91 98.15
C GLN A 311 -29.66 5.51 98.26
N ALA A 312 -30.10 4.46 97.56
CA ALA A 312 -31.45 3.93 97.66
C ALA A 312 -31.74 3.32 99.05
N ASP A 313 -30.78 2.58 99.63
CA ASP A 313 -30.90 2.05 101.01
C ASP A 313 -30.85 3.16 102.07
N GLU A 314 -30.06 4.21 101.87
CA GLU A 314 -30.03 5.39 102.74
C GLU A 314 -31.34 6.18 102.67
N ALA A 315 -31.90 6.40 101.47
CA ALA A 315 -33.21 7.02 101.27
C ALA A 315 -34.35 6.19 101.87
N ARG A 316 -34.32 4.86 101.71
CA ARG A 316 -35.28 3.94 102.32
C ARG A 316 -35.28 4.04 103.84
N LYS A 317 -34.09 4.00 104.47
CA LYS A 317 -33.94 4.14 105.93
C LYS A 317 -34.41 5.49 106.44
N GLN A 318 -34.28 6.56 105.65
CA GLN A 318 -34.80 7.86 106.04
C GLN A 318 -36.33 7.92 105.94
N ALA A 319 -36.92 7.44 104.84
CA ALA A 319 -38.38 7.35 104.71
C ALA A 319 -39.03 6.47 105.79
N GLU A 320 -38.35 5.43 106.27
CA GLU A 320 -38.80 4.57 107.36
C GLU A 320 -38.85 5.32 108.71
N ARG A 321 -37.84 6.15 109.00
CA ARG A 321 -37.84 7.07 110.18
C ARG A 321 -38.91 8.16 110.06
N ASP A 322 -39.06 8.76 108.89
CA ASP A 322 -40.03 9.82 108.66
C ASP A 322 -41.47 9.27 108.84
N ALA A 323 -41.72 8.05 108.35
CA ALA A 323 -42.99 7.33 108.58
C ALA A 323 -43.20 6.92 110.05
N GLU A 324 -42.14 6.62 110.82
CA GLU A 324 -42.23 6.39 112.27
C GLU A 324 -42.54 7.68 113.03
N LYS A 325 -41.88 8.80 112.68
CA LYS A 325 -42.15 10.13 113.22
C LYS A 325 -43.61 10.56 112.99
N ILE A 326 -44.11 10.44 111.76
CA ILE A 326 -45.50 10.74 111.40
C ILE A 326 -46.49 9.90 112.21
N ARG A 327 -46.19 8.61 112.45
CA ARG A 327 -47.04 7.74 113.29
C ARG A 327 -47.04 8.16 114.76
N SER A 328 -45.91 8.58 115.32
CA SER A 328 -45.84 9.13 116.68
C SER A 328 -46.64 10.42 116.81
N GLU A 329 -46.49 11.35 115.87
CA GLU A 329 -47.18 12.64 115.90
C GLU A 329 -48.70 12.48 115.77
N ALA A 330 -49.17 11.60 114.87
CA ALA A 330 -50.58 11.27 114.75
C ALA A 330 -51.18 10.55 115.99
N GLN A 331 -50.38 9.77 116.73
CA GLN A 331 -50.81 9.15 117.99
C GLN A 331 -50.93 10.16 119.13
N ASP A 332 -50.01 11.13 119.25
CA ASP A 332 -50.12 12.21 120.24
C ASP A 332 -51.26 13.19 119.91
N GLU A 333 -51.52 13.46 118.63
CA GLU A 333 -52.63 14.29 118.15
C GLU A 333 -53.98 13.63 118.45
N THR A 334 -54.22 12.40 117.97
CA THR A 334 -55.47 11.67 118.25
C THR A 334 -55.72 11.41 119.75
N LYS A 335 -54.67 11.36 120.57
CA LYS A 335 -54.81 11.30 122.02
C LYS A 335 -55.32 12.62 122.62
N ARG A 336 -54.83 13.77 122.15
CA ARG A 336 -55.33 15.10 122.57
C ARG A 336 -56.76 15.31 122.16
N ASP A 337 -57.11 14.99 120.90
CA ASP A 337 -58.49 15.10 120.40
C ASP A 337 -59.44 14.24 121.24
N ALA A 338 -59.04 13.00 121.55
CA ALA A 338 -59.81 12.11 122.40
C ALA A 338 -59.91 12.60 123.85
N GLU A 339 -58.98 13.40 124.37
CA GLU A 339 -59.09 14.05 125.68
C GLU A 339 -60.02 15.27 125.62
N GLN A 340 -59.89 16.13 124.59
CA GLN A 340 -60.75 17.31 124.37
C GLN A 340 -62.22 16.94 124.20
N ILE A 341 -62.55 15.97 123.34
CA ILE A 341 -63.92 15.49 123.12
C ILE A 341 -64.54 14.95 124.42
N ARG A 342 -63.74 14.36 125.32
CA ARG A 342 -64.21 13.87 126.63
C ARG A 342 -64.39 14.96 127.69
N SER A 343 -63.76 16.13 127.55
CA SER A 343 -64.11 17.31 128.34
C SER A 343 -65.37 18.00 127.81
N GLU A 344 -65.47 18.21 126.50
CA GLU A 344 -66.59 18.94 125.86
C GLU A 344 -67.92 18.21 126.11
N ALA A 345 -67.98 16.90 125.83
CA ALA A 345 -69.17 16.08 126.08
C ALA A 345 -69.54 15.95 127.58
N ARG A 346 -68.62 16.30 128.50
CA ARG A 346 -68.90 16.31 129.94
C ARG A 346 -69.52 17.63 130.39
N GLU A 347 -69.03 18.77 129.89
CA GLU A 347 -69.65 20.07 130.16
C GLU A 347 -71.03 20.20 129.50
N GLU A 348 -71.21 19.65 128.30
CA GLU A 348 -72.49 19.66 127.59
C GLU A 348 -73.57 18.88 128.37
N ALA A 349 -73.25 17.67 128.83
CA ALA A 349 -74.15 16.87 129.66
C ALA A 349 -74.49 17.51 131.02
N GLU A 350 -73.60 18.35 131.57
CA GLU A 350 -73.82 19.06 132.83
C GLU A 350 -74.76 20.28 132.64
N ARG A 351 -74.66 20.98 131.50
CA ARG A 351 -75.59 22.06 131.10
C ARG A 351 -77.00 21.56 130.80
N ASP A 352 -77.13 20.45 130.06
CA ASP A 352 -78.44 19.87 129.77
C ASP A 352 -79.14 19.36 131.04
N ALA A 353 -78.39 18.80 132.00
CA ALA A 353 -78.91 18.36 133.28
C ALA A 353 -79.36 19.52 134.21
N GLU A 354 -78.82 20.73 134.01
CA GLU A 354 -79.26 21.95 134.69
C GLU A 354 -80.54 22.49 134.04
N LYS A 355 -80.54 22.66 132.71
CA LYS A 355 -81.68 23.15 131.92
C LYS A 355 -82.98 22.33 132.14
N ILE A 356 -82.86 21.00 132.21
CA ILE A 356 -84.00 20.10 132.45
C ILE A 356 -84.63 20.29 133.85
N ARG A 357 -83.88 20.79 134.85
CA ARG A 357 -84.45 21.09 136.17
C ARG A 357 -85.27 22.36 136.16
N ASP A 358 -84.74 23.43 135.55
CA ASP A 358 -85.40 24.73 135.51
C ASP A 358 -86.74 24.65 134.76
N GLU A 359 -86.77 23.95 133.62
CA GLU A 359 -87.99 23.67 132.85
C GLU A 359 -89.02 22.88 133.68
N ALA A 360 -88.59 21.85 134.42
CA ALA A 360 -89.48 21.07 135.29
C ALA A 360 -90.05 21.86 136.49
N THR A 361 -89.37 22.90 136.97
CA THR A 361 -89.94 23.85 137.94
C THR A 361 -90.90 24.87 137.33
N GLY A 362 -90.78 25.18 136.04
CA GLY A 362 -91.71 26.06 135.33
C GLY A 362 -93.09 25.43 135.13
N ASP A 363 -93.12 24.22 134.54
CA ASP A 363 -94.36 23.51 134.20
C ASP A 363 -95.24 23.22 135.44
N ALA A 364 -94.62 22.98 136.59
CA ALA A 364 -95.29 22.73 137.87
C ALA A 364 -95.97 23.99 138.48
N ALA A 365 -95.64 25.20 138.01
CA ALA A 365 -96.31 26.43 138.42
C ALA A 365 -97.55 26.71 137.54
N VAL A 366 -97.40 26.62 136.22
CA VAL A 366 -98.49 26.90 135.26
C VAL A 366 -99.69 25.97 135.48
N THR A 367 -99.43 24.67 135.64
CA THR A 367 -100.46 23.65 135.95
C THR A 367 -101.21 23.85 137.27
N ARG A 368 -100.80 24.82 138.10
CA ARG A 368 -101.50 25.21 139.33
C ARG A 368 -102.38 26.46 139.14
N GLU A 369 -102.03 27.33 138.21
CA GLU A 369 -102.80 28.55 137.90
C GLU A 369 -104.02 28.20 137.02
N ASP A 370 -103.82 27.38 135.98
CA ASP A 370 -104.90 26.86 135.12
C ASP A 370 -106.01 26.15 135.91
N ALA A 371 -105.62 25.37 136.93
CA ALA A 371 -106.53 24.57 137.74
C ALA A 371 -107.45 25.40 138.66
N GLU A 372 -107.08 26.63 139.02
CA GLU A 372 -107.90 27.52 139.85
C GLU A 372 -108.93 28.32 139.01
N ASP A 373 -108.64 28.62 137.73
CA ASP A 373 -109.62 29.21 136.81
C ASP A 373 -110.54 28.18 136.13
N GLU A 374 -110.11 26.93 135.86
CA GLU A 374 -111.04 25.87 135.41
C GLU A 374 -112.16 25.59 136.44
N ALA A 375 -111.82 25.56 137.73
CA ALA A 375 -112.79 25.34 138.82
C ALA A 375 -113.90 26.42 138.86
N LYS A 376 -113.61 27.61 138.34
CA LYS A 376 -114.48 28.79 138.30
C LYS A 376 -115.41 28.77 137.09
N ILE A 377 -114.91 28.30 135.94
CA ILE A 377 -115.69 28.13 134.70
C ILE A 377 -116.74 27.02 134.85
N ILE A 378 -116.37 25.87 135.42
CA ILE A 378 -117.26 24.71 135.54
C ILE A 378 -118.48 25.01 136.43
N MET A 379 -118.36 25.94 137.41
CA MET A 379 -119.49 26.38 138.23
C MET A 379 -120.47 27.32 137.50
N GLU A 380 -120.05 28.06 136.46
CA GLU A 380 -120.98 28.81 135.60
C GLU A 380 -121.60 27.92 134.50
N GLU A 381 -120.82 27.02 133.90
CA GLU A 381 -121.30 26.20 132.78
C GLU A 381 -122.34 25.16 133.20
N ALA A 382 -122.27 24.66 134.45
CA ALA A 382 -123.32 23.84 135.06
C ALA A 382 -124.70 24.53 135.14
N VAL A 383 -124.77 25.86 135.02
CA VAL A 383 -126.02 26.63 134.98
C VAL A 383 -126.50 26.89 133.54
N LYS A 384 -125.61 26.91 132.54
CA LYS A 384 -125.94 27.14 131.12
C LYS A 384 -126.26 25.87 130.34
N SER A 385 -125.50 24.79 130.55
CA SER A 385 -125.74 23.50 129.89
C SER A 385 -127.02 22.78 130.38
N ALA A 386 -127.76 23.42 131.29
CA ALA A 386 -129.15 23.09 131.62
C ALA A 386 -130.17 23.46 130.52
N GLN A 387 -129.77 23.91 129.32
CA GLN A 387 -130.70 24.38 128.28
C GLN A 387 -130.61 23.75 126.88
N GLN A 388 -129.44 23.35 126.36
CA GLN A 388 -129.28 22.98 124.94
C GLN A 388 -128.48 21.68 124.78
N LEU A 389 -128.99 20.61 124.13
CA LEU A 389 -130.20 20.48 123.32
C LEU A 389 -130.26 21.47 122.13
N GLU A 390 -129.36 21.28 121.16
CA GLU A 390 -129.71 20.81 119.81
C GLU A 390 -128.44 20.18 119.19
N HIS A 391 -128.45 18.99 118.56
CA HIS A 391 -129.12 18.59 117.31
C HIS A 391 -128.43 19.23 116.09
N LEU A 392 -128.28 18.46 114.99
CA LEU A 392 -127.78 18.92 113.67
C LEU A 392 -126.25 19.18 113.63
N ASP A 393 -125.45 18.71 112.68
CA ASP A 393 -125.69 18.02 111.40
C ASP A 393 -124.43 17.21 111.00
N LYS A 394 -124.46 16.01 110.40
CA LYS A 394 -125.50 15.07 109.95
C LYS A 394 -126.36 15.37 108.70
N LYS A 395 -126.62 16.61 108.31
CA LYS A 395 -127.14 16.96 106.97
C LYS A 395 -126.05 17.25 105.94
N PHE A 396 -124.95 17.88 106.35
CA PHE A 396 -124.05 18.51 105.38
C PHE A 396 -123.29 17.48 104.53
N LEU A 397 -123.18 17.78 103.23
CA LEU A 397 -122.31 17.12 102.26
C LEU A 397 -122.58 15.65 101.89
N VAL A 398 -123.83 15.19 102.10
CA VAL A 398 -124.47 14.33 101.09
C VAL A 398 -124.60 15.06 99.73
N GLU A 399 -124.53 16.39 99.72
CA GLU A 399 -124.57 17.24 98.51
C GLU A 399 -123.35 17.12 97.58
N GLU A 400 -122.10 17.08 98.07
CA GLU A 400 -120.93 17.00 97.16
C GLU A 400 -120.75 15.61 96.51
N LEU A 401 -121.46 14.59 97.01
CA LEU A 401 -121.59 13.28 96.37
C LEU A 401 -122.40 13.31 95.05
N GLN A 402 -122.78 14.47 94.52
CA GLN A 402 -123.62 14.58 93.32
C GLN A 402 -123.05 15.45 92.18
N ARG A 403 -121.87 16.07 92.31
CA ARG A 403 -121.33 17.00 91.28
C ARG A 403 -120.19 16.49 90.40
N SER A 404 -119.40 15.50 90.83
CA SER A 404 -118.48 14.77 89.94
C SER A 404 -118.65 13.26 90.14
N PRO A 405 -118.76 12.47 89.04
CA PRO A 405 -118.64 11.01 89.10
C PRO A 405 -117.38 10.54 89.83
N GLU A 406 -116.29 11.33 89.76
CA GLU A 406 -114.99 11.03 90.38
C GLU A 406 -115.00 11.08 91.91
N LEU A 407 -116.04 11.67 92.54
CA LEU A 407 -116.20 11.74 93.99
C LEU A 407 -117.23 10.74 94.53
N LEU A 408 -118.38 10.55 93.87
CA LEU A 408 -119.40 9.60 94.33
C LEU A 408 -118.88 8.16 94.31
N GLU A 409 -118.40 7.69 93.15
CA GLU A 409 -117.93 6.30 93.01
C GLU A 409 -116.68 6.03 93.87
N ARG A 410 -115.90 7.08 94.17
CA ARG A 410 -114.79 7.01 95.13
C ARG A 410 -115.18 7.14 96.59
N TYR A 411 -116.33 7.70 96.95
CA TYR A 411 -116.89 7.52 98.30
C TYR A 411 -117.25 6.05 98.53
N THR A 412 -117.79 5.37 97.52
CA THR A 412 -117.97 3.91 97.57
C THR A 412 -116.66 3.12 97.57
N LEU A 413 -115.59 3.54 96.90
CA LEU A 413 -114.27 2.88 97.03
C LEU A 413 -113.58 3.15 98.38
N PHE A 414 -113.67 4.38 98.89
CA PHE A 414 -113.20 4.78 100.22
C PHE A 414 -113.94 4.01 101.33
N THR A 415 -115.22 3.69 101.09
CA THR A 415 -116.01 2.76 101.90
C THR A 415 -115.54 1.31 101.70
N GLU A 416 -115.59 0.79 100.47
CA GLU A 416 -115.38 -0.64 100.25
C GLU A 416 -113.94 -1.10 100.46
N LEU A 417 -112.88 -0.32 100.21
CA LEU A 417 -111.54 -0.74 100.62
C LEU A 417 -111.24 -0.56 102.12
N GLN A 418 -112.18 -0.05 102.93
CA GLN A 418 -112.19 -0.33 104.37
C GLN A 418 -112.60 -1.78 104.71
N THR A 419 -113.33 -2.48 103.82
CA THR A 419 -113.91 -3.83 104.05
C THR A 419 -113.36 -4.92 103.12
N LYS A 420 -112.84 -4.55 101.95
CA LYS A 420 -111.72 -5.19 101.24
C LYS A 420 -110.38 -4.95 101.94
N THR A 421 -110.37 -4.00 102.88
CA THR A 421 -109.71 -4.10 104.19
C THR A 421 -108.18 -3.89 104.11
N LYS A 422 -107.50 -3.27 105.08
CA LYS A 422 -107.16 -3.84 106.41
C LYS A 422 -106.77 -5.34 106.38
N GLN A 423 -106.35 -5.81 105.20
CA GLN A 423 -105.79 -7.10 104.81
C GLN A 423 -104.68 -6.94 103.74
N GLY A 424 -104.77 -5.94 102.85
CA GLY A 424 -104.11 -6.02 101.53
C GLY A 424 -102.72 -5.37 101.30
N GLU A 425 -102.32 -4.31 102.02
CA GLU A 425 -101.19 -3.45 101.58
C GLU A 425 -99.79 -3.95 102.02
N ALA A 426 -99.22 -4.95 101.33
CA ALA A 426 -98.01 -5.65 101.81
C ALA A 426 -96.67 -5.78 100.92
N GLN A 427 -96.33 -5.12 99.74
CA GLN A 427 -94.99 -5.23 98.94
C GLN A 427 -94.40 -4.14 97.84
N GLN A 428 -93.12 -4.33 97.30
CA GLN A 428 -92.36 -4.05 95.96
C GLN A 428 -91.97 -2.67 95.21
N ARG A 429 -90.73 -2.46 94.57
CA ARG A 429 -90.19 -1.23 93.76
C ARG A 429 -88.84 -1.32 92.82
N ALA A 430 -88.52 -0.32 91.89
CA ALA A 430 -87.21 0.29 91.28
C ALA A 430 -86.28 -0.17 90.00
N ARG A 431 -85.51 0.76 89.25
CA ARG A 431 -84.33 0.63 88.20
C ARG A 431 -83.81 1.92 87.36
N GLU A 432 -82.58 2.03 86.66
CA GLU A 432 -82.12 3.05 85.56
C GLU A 432 -80.59 3.14 84.93
N ARG A 433 -80.32 3.83 83.73
CA ARG A 433 -79.12 4.63 83.06
C ARG A 433 -77.81 4.16 82.22
N ILE A 434 -77.23 4.98 81.23
CA ILE A 434 -75.98 4.76 80.30
C ILE A 434 -75.38 5.92 79.29
N GLU A 435 -74.07 5.90 78.80
CA GLU A 435 -73.42 6.29 77.42
C GLU A 435 -72.49 7.59 77.03
N LYS A 436 -71.61 7.57 75.93
CA LYS A 436 -70.99 8.65 74.96
C LYS A 436 -69.47 9.21 74.92
N ARG A 437 -68.80 9.57 73.71
CA ARG A 437 -67.45 10.34 73.42
C ARG A 437 -66.89 10.54 71.90
N ARG A 438 -65.95 11.51 71.50
CA ARG A 438 -64.96 11.61 70.26
C ARG A 438 -64.21 13.00 69.85
N GLN A 439 -63.08 13.12 69.03
CA GLN A 439 -62.48 14.38 68.30
C GLN A 439 -61.12 14.34 67.40
N ARG A 440 -60.83 15.38 66.50
CA ARG A 440 -59.61 16.07 65.80
C ARG A 440 -58.30 15.41 65.19
N LYS A 441 -57.71 15.95 64.08
CA LYS A 441 -56.30 15.59 63.66
C LYS A 441 -55.41 16.58 62.81
N GLN A 442 -55.76 17.85 62.57
CA GLN A 442 -55.40 18.63 61.34
C GLN A 442 -53.90 18.92 60.90
N GLN A 443 -53.41 20.18 60.89
CA GLN A 443 -52.53 20.71 59.81
C GLN A 443 -51.44 21.75 60.22
N GLN A 444 -50.27 21.70 59.55
CA GLN A 444 -49.21 22.74 59.38
C GLN A 444 -48.29 22.33 58.19
N ARG A 445 -47.63 23.25 57.45
CA ARG A 445 -46.76 22.83 56.31
C ARG A 445 -45.63 23.78 55.80
N ASP A 446 -45.33 24.91 56.46
CA ASP A 446 -45.02 26.15 55.70
C ASP A 446 -43.67 26.89 55.99
N ARG A 447 -42.45 26.29 55.95
CA ARG A 447 -41.21 27.06 56.29
C ARG A 447 -39.80 26.72 55.72
N ASP A 448 -39.63 25.91 54.66
CA ASP A 448 -38.29 25.51 54.14
C ASP A 448 -37.78 26.28 52.88
N GLY A 449 -36.45 26.46 52.77
CA GLY A 449 -35.69 26.90 51.56
C GLY A 449 -35.04 28.31 51.66
N GLY A 450 -33.83 28.62 51.13
CA GLY A 450 -32.75 27.85 50.46
C GLY A 450 -31.43 28.70 50.44
N MET A 451 -30.22 28.11 50.46
CA MET A 451 -29.31 27.70 49.35
C MET A 451 -28.23 28.73 48.92
N GLU A 452 -26.98 28.23 48.83
CA GLU A 452 -25.79 28.73 48.06
C GLU A 452 -25.22 30.13 48.42
N LEU A 453 -23.91 30.42 48.33
CA LEU A 453 -22.75 29.73 47.74
C LEU A 453 -21.63 29.50 48.78
#